data_AF-A0AAD0TQJ1-F1
#
_entry.id   AF-A0AAD0TQJ1-F1
#
_cell.length_a   1.000
_cell.length_b   1.000
_cell.length_c   1.000
_cell.angle_alpha   90.00
_cell.angle_beta   90.00
_cell.angle_gamma   90.00
#
_symmetry.space_group_name_H-M   'P 1'
#
loop_
_entity.id
_entity.type
_entity.pdbx_description
1 polymer ?
#
loop_
_entity_poly.entity_id
_entity_poly.type
_entity_poly.pdbx_seq_one_letter_code
_entity_poly.pdbx_strand_id
1 'polypeptide(L)' 'MCSKQYIFPAKSKNDVFCFPGTETMLSQFPQEKNISITSLKSLLAGNAIVDIGDGEYIHWLQLDDSAIEYVKHHVR' A
#
# COMPACT_ATOMS: atom_id res chain seq x y z
N MET A 1 -14.48 -12.21 -17.76
CA MET A 1 -13.05 -11.92 -17.54
C MET A 1 -12.83 -11.83 -16.04
N CYS A 2 -12.11 -12.76 -15.42
CA CYS A 2 -11.76 -12.65 -14.00
C CYS A 2 -10.76 -11.49 -13.83
N SER A 3 -11.13 -10.46 -13.08
CA SER A 3 -10.20 -9.41 -12.68
C SER A 3 -9.10 -10.05 -11.84
N LYS A 4 -7.86 -10.02 -12.32
CA LYS A 4 -6.72 -10.42 -11.49
C LYS A 4 -6.52 -9.32 -10.44
N GLN A 5 -6.85 -9.63 -9.19
CA GLN A 5 -6.61 -8.74 -8.06
C GLN A 5 -5.18 -8.96 -7.57
N TYR A 6 -4.41 -7.87 -7.48
CA TYR A 6 -3.01 -7.88 -7.07
C TYR A 6 -2.73 -7.05 -5.81
N ILE A 7 -3.75 -6.35 -5.30
CA ILE A 7 -3.66 -5.53 -4.10
C ILE A 7 -4.56 -6.18 -3.03
N PHE A 8 -3.96 -6.57 -1.92
CA PHE A 8 -4.61 -7.28 -0.82
C PHE A 8 -4.51 -6.45 0.47
N PRO A 9 -5.59 -6.30 1.25
CA PRO A 9 -5.52 -5.66 2.55
C PRO A 9 -4.79 -6.56 3.54
N ALA A 10 -3.74 -6.04 4.18
CA ALA A 10 -3.03 -6.69 5.28
C ALA A 10 -3.14 -5.84 6.55
N LYS A 11 -3.29 -6.49 7.71
CA LYS A 11 -3.22 -5.82 9.03
C LYS A 11 -1.86 -6.01 9.68
N SER A 12 -1.15 -7.08 9.32
CA SER A 12 0.15 -7.44 9.88
C SER A 12 1.06 -8.10 8.85
N LYS A 13 2.37 -8.17 9.17
CA LYS A 13 3.37 -8.90 8.38
C LYS A 13 2.99 -10.36 8.12
N ASN A 14 2.37 -11.01 9.09
CA ASN A 14 2.04 -12.43 8.99
C ASN A 14 0.94 -12.68 7.95
N ASP A 15 0.06 -11.70 7.73
CA ASP A 15 -1.04 -11.81 6.78
C ASP A 15 -0.51 -11.85 5.34
N VAL A 16 0.62 -11.18 5.07
CA VAL A 16 1.22 -11.07 3.73
C VAL A 16 1.59 -12.43 3.16
N PHE A 17 2.20 -13.29 3.99
CA PHE A 17 2.63 -14.64 3.60
C PHE A 17 1.47 -15.62 3.39
N CYS A 18 0.24 -15.22 3.69
CA CYS A 18 -0.96 -15.98 3.39
C CYS A 18 -1.58 -15.60 2.03
N PHE A 19 -1.05 -14.59 1.34
CA PHE A 19 -1.59 -14.18 0.04
C PHE A 19 -1.06 -15.04 -1.11
N PRO A 20 -1.91 -15.44 -2.07
CA PRO A 20 -1.47 -16.20 -3.24
C PRO A 20 -0.39 -15.47 -4.04
N GLY A 21 0.66 -16.20 -4.43
CA GLY A 21 1.78 -15.67 -5.23
C GLY A 21 2.92 -15.07 -4.41
N THR A 22 2.78 -14.98 -3.08
CA THR A 22 3.88 -14.52 -2.20
C THR A 22 4.87 -15.64 -1.88
N GLU A 23 4.48 -16.91 -2.08
CA GLU A 23 5.34 -18.08 -1.88
C GLU A 23 6.58 -18.11 -2.77
N THR A 24 6.56 -17.38 -3.89
CA THR A 24 7.68 -17.26 -4.83
C THR A 24 8.50 -15.97 -4.64
N MET A 25 8.13 -15.09 -3.72
CA MET A 25 8.78 -13.80 -3.51
C MET A 25 9.89 -13.89 -2.44
N LEU A 26 11.07 -13.35 -2.75
CA LEU A 26 12.20 -13.24 -1.81
C LEU A 26 11.93 -12.09 -0.82
N SER A 27 11.01 -12.35 0.09
CA SER A 27 10.26 -11.35 0.84
C SER A 27 11.12 -10.54 1.83
N GLN A 28 11.69 -9.43 1.35
CA GLN A 28 11.97 -8.25 2.17
C GLN A 28 10.96 -7.17 1.77
N PHE A 29 10.44 -6.43 2.72
CA PHE A 29 9.59 -5.29 2.44
C PHE A 29 9.72 -4.23 3.52
N PRO A 30 9.73 -2.94 3.14
CA PRO A 30 9.69 -1.83 4.09
C PRO A 30 8.36 -1.87 4.87
N GLN A 31 8.40 -1.57 6.16
CA GLN A 31 7.20 -1.49 7.02
C GLN A 31 6.82 -0.05 7.36
N GLU A 32 7.62 0.89 6.88
CA GLU A 32 7.39 2.31 7.06
C GLU A 32 6.10 2.70 6.34
N LYS A 33 5.27 3.50 7.03
CA LYS A 33 4.12 4.15 6.41
C LYS A 33 4.63 5.06 5.29
N ASN A 34 4.07 4.95 4.11
CA ASN A 34 4.63 5.55 2.90
C ASN A 34 3.61 6.32 2.05
N ILE A 35 2.34 6.34 2.43
CA ILE A 35 1.33 7.18 1.81
C ILE A 35 1.10 8.41 2.68
N SER A 36 1.81 9.48 2.33
CA SER A 36 1.64 10.80 2.96
C SER A 36 0.31 11.47 2.62
N ILE A 37 -0.02 12.56 3.32
CA ILE A 37 -1.19 13.39 2.98
C ILE A 37 -1.16 13.87 1.52
N THR A 38 0.02 14.21 0.99
CA THR A 38 0.16 14.67 -0.40
C THR A 38 -0.17 13.55 -1.37
N SER A 39 0.41 12.37 -1.14
CA SER A 39 0.12 11.14 -1.88
C SER A 39 -1.37 10.78 -1.84
N LEU A 40 -1.97 10.79 -0.65
CA LEU A 40 -3.40 10.53 -0.47
C LEU A 40 -4.27 11.49 -1.28
N LYS A 41 -4.00 12.80 -1.24
CA LYS A 41 -4.75 13.80 -2.01
C LYS A 41 -4.66 13.55 -3.52
N SER A 42 -3.48 13.14 -4.03
CA SER A 42 -3.34 12.74 -5.43
C SER A 42 -4.20 11.54 -5.78
N LEU A 43 -4.20 10.49 -4.95
CA LEU A 43 -5.05 9.31 -5.17
C LEU A 43 -6.55 9.67 -5.15
N LEU A 44 -6.98 10.51 -4.21
CA LEU A 44 -8.37 10.97 -4.12
C LEU A 44 -8.80 11.82 -5.33
N ALA A 45 -7.85 12.49 -5.98
CA ALA A 45 -8.08 13.20 -7.25
C ALA A 45 -8.11 12.26 -8.47
N GLY A 46 -7.95 10.94 -8.28
CA GLY A 46 -7.91 9.96 -9.36
C GLY A 46 -6.54 9.80 -10.04
N ASN A 47 -5.47 10.36 -9.47
CA ASN A 47 -4.12 10.27 -10.03
C ASN A 47 -3.39 9.01 -9.53
N ALA A 48 -2.46 8.50 -10.32
CA ALA A 48 -1.57 7.41 -9.92
C ALA A 48 -0.40 7.92 -9.06
N ILE A 49 0.14 7.04 -8.22
CA ILE A 49 1.44 7.21 -7.55
C ILE A 49 2.38 6.14 -8.08
N VAL A 50 3.62 6.52 -8.30
CA VAL A 50 4.68 5.60 -8.73
C VAL A 50 5.74 5.56 -7.64
N ASP A 51 6.03 4.36 -7.15
CA ASP A 51 7.19 4.08 -6.30
C ASP A 51 8.34 3.60 -7.20
N ILE A 52 9.50 4.23 -7.09
CA ILE A 52 10.72 3.89 -7.84
C ILE A 52 11.86 3.46 -6.91
N GLY A 53 11.59 3.29 -5.62
CA GLY A 53 12.60 3.06 -4.60
C GLY A 53 13.00 1.61 -4.40
N ASP A 54 12.17 0.64 -4.80
CA ASP A 54 12.26 -0.72 -4.25
C ASP A 54 13.04 -1.71 -5.13
N GLY A 55 13.07 -1.52 -6.44
CA GLY A 55 13.83 -2.35 -7.38
C GLY A 55 13.37 -3.81 -7.53
N GLU A 56 12.72 -4.45 -6.55
CA GLU A 56 12.48 -5.90 -6.55
C GLU A 56 11.47 -6.45 -5.48
N TYR A 57 10.73 -5.63 -4.72
CA TYR A 57 10.09 -6.06 -3.46
C TYR A 57 8.55 -6.04 -3.43
N ILE A 58 7.98 -6.55 -2.33
CA ILE A 58 6.55 -6.41 -2.03
C ILE A 58 6.29 -4.97 -1.59
N HIS A 59 5.43 -4.25 -2.30
CA HIS A 59 5.04 -2.88 -1.95
C HIS A 59 4.05 -2.87 -0.77
N TRP A 60 4.55 -2.51 0.41
CA TRP A 60 3.71 -2.26 1.60
C TRP A 60 3.09 -0.85 1.51
N LEU A 61 1.83 -0.72 1.11
CA LEU A 61 1.18 0.60 1.00
C LEU A 61 0.36 0.91 2.25
N GLN A 62 0.76 1.94 3.00
CA GLN A 62 0.07 2.34 4.24
C GLN A 62 0.05 3.85 4.44
N LEU A 63 -1.12 4.38 4.83
CA LEU A 63 -1.27 5.78 5.21
C LEU A 63 -0.37 6.12 6.38
N ASP A 64 0.36 7.23 6.26
CA ASP A 64 1.07 7.82 7.39
C ASP A 64 0.11 8.54 8.35
N ASP A 65 0.63 8.98 9.49
CA ASP A 65 -0.21 9.61 10.52
C ASP A 65 -0.85 10.92 10.03
N SER A 66 -0.18 11.66 9.15
CA SER A 66 -0.74 12.89 8.55
C SER A 66 -1.91 12.60 7.62
N ALA A 67 -1.82 11.52 6.83
CA ALA A 67 -2.86 11.07 5.94
C ALA A 67 -4.04 10.47 6.70
N ILE A 68 -3.79 9.69 7.75
CA ILE A 68 -4.83 9.16 8.65
C ILE A 68 -5.60 10.31 9.29
N GLU A 69 -4.90 11.33 9.78
CA GLU A 69 -5.54 12.50 10.39
C GLU A 69 -6.40 13.25 9.39
N TYR A 70 -5.91 13.44 8.16
CA TYR A 70 -6.71 14.02 7.08
C TYR A 70 -8.01 13.25 6.84
N VAL A 71 -7.95 11.91 6.71
CA VAL A 71 -9.12 11.05 6.50
C VAL A 71 -10.13 11.22 7.62
N LYS A 72 -9.71 11.12 8.89
CA LYS A 72 -10.60 11.26 10.06
C LYS A 72 -11.40 12.57 10.07
N HIS A 73 -10.80 13.63 9.55
CA HIS A 73 -11.41 14.96 9.55
C HIS A 73 -12.18 15.34 8.28
N HIS A 74 -11.86 14.73 7.13
CA HIS A 74 -12.33 15.22 5.82
C HIS A 74 -13.02 14.18 4.96
N VAL A 75 -12.83 12.89 5.23
CA VAL A 75 -13.42 11.80 4.45
C VAL A 75 -14.41 11.08 5.35
N ARG A 76 -15.71 11.37 5.18
CA ARG A 76 -16.82 10.72 5.88
C ARG A 76 -17.62 9.87 4.92
#